data_AF-A0A0D6ADT7-F1
#
_entry.id   AF-A0A0D6ADT7-F1
#
_cell.length_a   1.000
_cell.length_b   1.000
_cell.length_c   1.000
_cell.angle_alpha   90.00
_cell.angle_beta   90.00
_cell.angle_gamma   90.00
#
_symmetry.space_group_name_H-M   'P 1'
#
loop_
_entity.id
_entity.type
_entity.pdbx_description
1 polymer ?
#
loop_
_entity_poly.entity_id
_entity_poly.type
_entity_poly.pdbx_seq_one_letter_code
_entity_poly.pdbx_strand_id
1 'polypeptide(L)'
;MSFLLFICLVQLPTYAEKIISSGKKSPENSFIFIKNQEKKSMNQVINNSNPTLKLYGGTRSRASIIQWYLEEINLNYEYILIDMAQQEHLQPTFLELNPMGKVPVIVDGDFKLWESGAILLYLAEKYGNEIDSLEEKSIINQWILFANSTLATGLFIEANREKEMSKLLPPLENILKQNSYLLGEKFTVADVAVGSMLAYTQILLKLDLTAYPAISSYIKKITQRPAFMNTIGKR
;
A
#
# COMPACT_ATOMS: atom_id res chain seq x y z
N MET A 1 33.77 -26.82 -8.81
CA MET A 1 32.66 -25.92 -9.15
C MET A 1 31.99 -25.48 -7.86
N SER A 2 31.97 -24.23 -7.44
CA SER A 2 32.71 -23.04 -7.87
C SER A 2 32.66 -22.04 -6.71
N PHE A 3 33.84 -21.51 -6.40
CA PHE A 3 34.12 -20.29 -5.68
C PHE A 3 33.03 -19.21 -5.80
N LEU A 4 32.31 -18.87 -4.72
CA LEU A 4 31.55 -17.61 -4.61
C LEU A 4 31.11 -17.23 -3.17
N LEU A 5 31.69 -17.84 -2.13
CA LEU A 5 31.34 -17.55 -0.72
C LEU A 5 32.48 -16.90 0.09
N PHE A 6 33.56 -16.46 -0.57
CA PHE A 6 34.77 -15.97 0.13
C PHE A 6 35.18 -14.52 -0.20
N ILE A 7 34.37 -13.77 -0.96
CA ILE A 7 34.66 -12.36 -1.28
C ILE A 7 33.52 -11.48 -0.75
N CYS A 8 33.51 -11.28 0.57
CA CYS A 8 32.90 -10.07 1.17
C CYS A 8 33.33 -9.82 2.63
N LEU A 9 34.37 -10.50 3.13
CA LEU A 9 34.88 -10.33 4.50
C LEU A 9 36.12 -9.43 4.59
N VAL A 10 36.49 -8.73 3.52
CA VAL A 10 37.69 -7.88 3.49
C VAL A 10 37.33 -6.45 3.09
N GLN A 11 36.59 -5.73 3.95
CA GLN A 11 36.58 -4.25 4.04
C GLN A 11 35.59 -3.75 5.10
N LEU A 12 35.69 -4.23 6.34
CA LEU A 12 35.07 -3.53 7.48
C LEU A 12 36.04 -3.41 8.66
N PRO A 13 37.02 -2.50 8.59
CA PRO A 13 37.48 -1.79 9.77
C PRO A 13 37.00 -0.33 9.65
N THR A 14 36.25 0.17 10.66
CA THR A 14 36.22 1.57 11.18
C THR A 14 34.89 2.05 11.77
N TYR A 15 33.79 1.29 11.78
CA TYR A 15 32.54 1.77 12.41
C TYR A 15 32.33 1.34 13.87
N ALA A 16 32.83 0.18 14.28
CA ALA A 16 32.67 -0.32 15.66
C ALA A 16 33.47 0.50 16.68
N GLU A 17 34.64 1.04 16.31
CA GLU A 17 35.50 1.83 17.22
C GLU A 17 34.94 3.23 17.50
N LYS A 18 34.06 3.75 16.64
CA LYS A 18 33.50 5.11 16.79
C LYS A 18 32.35 5.20 17.79
N ILE A 19 31.74 4.07 18.17
CA ILE A 19 30.62 4.03 19.12
C ILE A 19 31.13 3.91 20.56
N ILE A 20 32.26 3.22 20.76
CA ILE A 20 32.88 3.00 22.08
C ILE A 20 33.41 4.33 22.69
N SER A 21 33.66 5.38 21.90
CA SER A 21 34.16 6.67 22.38
C SER A 21 33.09 7.69 22.84
N SER A 22 31.79 7.35 22.77
CA SER A 22 30.69 8.31 23.04
C SER A 22 29.89 8.08 24.35
N GLY A 23 30.30 7.12 25.18
CA GLY A 23 29.97 7.11 26.61
C GLY A 23 28.50 7.00 27.02
N LYS A 24 27.53 6.69 26.15
CA LYS A 24 26.13 6.40 26.54
C LYS A 24 25.43 5.45 25.56
N LYS A 25 25.40 4.15 25.89
CA LYS A 25 24.30 3.19 25.61
C LYS A 25 24.71 1.79 26.08
N SER A 26 23.80 1.08 26.75
CA SER A 26 24.00 -0.31 27.16
C SER A 26 24.21 -1.22 25.93
N PRO A 27 25.00 -2.31 26.05
CA PRO A 27 25.37 -3.17 24.92
C PRO A 27 24.17 -3.67 24.11
N GLU A 28 23.07 -4.05 24.78
CA GLU A 28 21.87 -4.59 24.15
C GLU A 28 21.17 -3.59 23.20
N ASN A 29 21.12 -2.31 23.57
CA ASN A 29 20.52 -1.26 22.74
C ASN A 29 21.37 -0.95 21.49
N SER A 30 22.69 -1.11 21.61
CA SER A 30 23.63 -1.00 20.49
C SER A 30 23.43 -2.14 19.50
N PHE A 31 23.23 -3.36 19.99
CA PHE A 31 22.97 -4.55 19.16
C PHE A 31 21.63 -4.46 18.40
N ILE A 32 20.56 -3.99 19.04
CA ILE A 32 19.26 -3.80 18.38
C ILE A 32 19.36 -2.73 17.29
N PHE A 33 20.04 -1.61 17.57
CA PHE A 33 20.23 -0.54 16.59
C PHE A 33 21.03 -1.01 15.37
N ILE A 34 22.10 -1.79 15.58
CA ILE A 34 22.91 -2.36 14.50
C ILE A 34 22.07 -3.34 13.66
N LYS A 35 21.33 -4.26 14.28
CA LYS A 35 20.44 -5.20 13.55
C LYS A 35 19.37 -4.48 12.72
N ASN A 36 18.83 -3.38 13.21
CA ASN A 36 17.83 -2.60 12.46
C ASN A 36 18.45 -1.81 11.30
N GLN A 37 19.68 -1.30 11.46
CA GLN A 37 20.43 -0.66 10.37
C GLN A 37 20.87 -1.67 9.31
N GLU A 38 21.27 -2.87 9.72
CA GLU A 38 21.60 -3.99 8.82
C GLU A 38 20.36 -4.49 8.07
N LYS A 39 19.21 -4.66 8.73
CA LYS A 39 17.93 -4.94 8.02
C LYS A 39 17.61 -3.86 6.99
N LYS A 40 17.80 -2.58 7.35
CA LYS A 40 17.51 -1.45 6.45
C LYS A 40 18.47 -1.39 5.25
N SER A 41 19.76 -1.62 5.46
CA SER A 41 20.76 -1.62 4.38
C SER A 41 20.63 -2.86 3.49
N MET A 42 20.31 -4.02 4.07
CA MET A 42 20.13 -5.26 3.33
C MET A 42 18.84 -5.25 2.49
N ASN A 43 17.75 -4.67 3.00
CA ASN A 43 16.53 -4.41 2.20
C ASN A 43 16.80 -3.44 1.04
N GLN A 44 17.70 -2.46 1.22
CA GLN A 44 18.05 -1.51 0.17
C GLN A 44 18.93 -2.13 -0.93
N VAL A 45 19.79 -3.11 -0.58
CA VAL A 45 20.67 -3.84 -1.53
C VAL A 45 19.93 -4.96 -2.27
N ILE A 46 18.95 -5.62 -1.63
CA ILE A 46 18.12 -6.68 -2.27
C ILE A 46 17.24 -6.10 -3.41
N ASN A 47 16.92 -4.81 -3.38
CA ASN A 47 16.09 -4.14 -4.38
C ASN A 47 16.68 -4.09 -5.81
N ASN A 48 17.95 -4.48 -6.03
CA ASN A 48 18.59 -4.42 -7.35
C ASN A 48 18.73 -5.76 -8.08
N SER A 49 18.19 -6.87 -7.55
CA SER A 49 18.37 -8.20 -8.18
C SER A 49 17.16 -9.15 -8.17
N ASN A 50 16.00 -8.73 -7.64
CA ASN A 50 14.77 -9.53 -7.74
C ASN A 50 14.06 -9.32 -9.09
N PRO A 51 13.39 -10.36 -9.65
CA PRO A 51 12.50 -10.16 -10.79
C PRO A 51 11.50 -9.05 -10.44
N THR A 52 11.47 -8.00 -11.26
CA THR A 52 10.72 -6.78 -11.02
C THR A 52 9.25 -7.11 -10.76
N LEU A 53 8.70 -6.67 -9.63
CA LEU A 53 7.27 -6.77 -9.34
C LEU A 53 6.49 -6.25 -10.56
N LYS A 54 5.55 -7.04 -11.09
CA LYS A 54 4.69 -6.63 -12.20
C LYS A 54 3.31 -6.30 -11.67
N LEU A 55 2.75 -5.17 -12.09
CA LEU A 55 1.37 -4.80 -11.82
C LEU A 55 0.61 -4.74 -13.15
N TYR A 56 -0.35 -5.64 -13.32
CA TYR A 56 -1.26 -5.65 -14.45
C TYR A 56 -2.48 -4.78 -14.13
N GLY A 57 -2.80 -3.83 -15.00
CA GLY A 57 -3.89 -2.89 -14.77
C GLY A 57 -4.47 -2.31 -16.05
N GLY A 58 -5.75 -1.93 -16.00
CA GLY A 58 -6.43 -1.24 -17.10
C GLY A 58 -6.53 0.28 -16.88
N THR A 59 -6.75 1.03 -17.95
CA THR A 59 -7.06 2.47 -17.90
C THR A 59 -8.31 2.71 -17.04
N ARG A 60 -8.24 3.68 -16.12
CA ARG A 60 -9.33 4.01 -15.16
C ARG A 60 -9.81 2.81 -14.31
N SER A 61 -8.96 1.81 -14.09
CA SER A 61 -9.23 0.69 -13.19
C SER A 61 -8.73 0.94 -11.76
N ARG A 62 -9.14 0.06 -10.83
CA ARG A 62 -8.65 0.03 -9.44
C ARG A 62 -7.15 -0.26 -9.32
N ALA A 63 -6.44 -0.57 -10.41
CA ALA A 63 -4.99 -0.71 -10.39
C ALA A 63 -4.25 0.56 -9.94
N SER A 64 -4.85 1.74 -10.08
CA SER A 64 -4.24 2.97 -9.52
C SER A 64 -4.16 2.99 -8.00
N ILE A 65 -5.02 2.24 -7.30
CA ILE A 65 -4.92 2.12 -5.83
C ILE A 65 -3.60 1.43 -5.48
N ILE A 66 -3.23 0.40 -6.25
CA ILE A 66 -1.98 -0.33 -6.05
C ILE A 66 -0.79 0.52 -6.48
N GLN A 67 -0.87 1.21 -7.63
CA GLN A 67 0.17 2.15 -8.05
C GLN A 67 0.41 3.21 -6.97
N TRP A 68 -0.67 3.77 -6.39
CA TRP A 68 -0.54 4.77 -5.31
C TRP A 68 0.24 4.19 -4.14
N TYR A 69 -0.09 2.99 -3.65
CA TYR A 69 0.65 2.40 -2.55
C TYR A 69 2.10 2.10 -2.89
N LEU A 70 2.39 1.56 -4.09
CA LEU A 70 3.75 1.28 -4.56
C LEU A 70 4.62 2.54 -4.58
N GLU A 71 4.06 3.67 -5.02
CA GLU A 71 4.72 4.97 -4.99
C GLU A 71 4.93 5.48 -3.55
N GLU A 72 3.97 5.28 -2.64
CA GLU A 72 4.12 5.68 -1.22
C GLU A 72 5.27 4.93 -0.53
N ILE A 73 5.44 3.64 -0.83
CA ILE A 73 6.51 2.82 -0.27
C ILE A 73 7.81 2.85 -1.12
N ASN A 74 7.83 3.63 -2.21
CA ASN A 74 8.95 3.75 -3.15
C ASN A 74 9.45 2.41 -3.70
N LEU A 75 8.52 1.50 -4.04
CA LEU A 75 8.84 0.20 -4.61
C LEU A 75 8.82 0.27 -6.14
N ASN A 76 9.92 -0.16 -6.78
CA ASN A 76 10.00 -0.26 -8.23
C ASN A 76 9.13 -1.40 -8.76
N TYR A 77 8.40 -1.15 -9.84
CA TYR A 77 7.54 -2.14 -10.48
C TYR A 77 7.43 -1.89 -11.99
N GLU A 78 7.13 -2.94 -12.74
CA GLU A 78 6.74 -2.87 -14.15
C GLU A 78 5.21 -2.76 -14.22
N TYR A 79 4.67 -1.71 -14.84
CA TYR A 79 3.24 -1.60 -15.11
C TYR A 79 2.89 -2.18 -16.47
N ILE A 80 2.04 -3.21 -16.49
CA ILE A 80 1.58 -3.85 -17.71
C ILE A 80 0.13 -3.39 -17.95
N LEU A 81 -0.04 -2.57 -18.98
CA LEU A 81 -1.35 -2.09 -19.39
C LEU A 81 -2.13 -3.22 -20.07
N ILE A 82 -3.32 -3.50 -19.54
CA ILE A 82 -4.29 -4.42 -20.15
C ILE A 82 -5.34 -3.61 -20.89
N ASP A 83 -5.50 -3.85 -22.19
CA ASP A 83 -6.54 -3.23 -22.99
C ASP A 83 -7.90 -3.89 -22.69
N MET A 84 -8.67 -3.19 -21.85
CA MET A 84 -10.00 -3.63 -21.46
C MET A 84 -11.00 -3.54 -22.61
N ALA A 85 -10.81 -2.65 -23.58
CA ALA A 85 -11.70 -2.48 -24.73
C ALA A 85 -11.53 -3.62 -25.74
N GLN A 86 -10.29 -4.11 -25.92
CA GLN A 86 -9.98 -5.30 -26.72
C GLN A 86 -10.16 -6.62 -25.97
N GLN A 87 -10.75 -6.58 -24.76
CA GLN A 87 -11.03 -7.76 -23.94
C GLN A 87 -9.78 -8.61 -23.63
N GLU A 88 -8.58 -8.00 -23.55
CA GLU A 88 -7.34 -8.72 -23.22
C GLU A 88 -7.43 -9.45 -21.87
N HIS A 89 -8.13 -8.85 -20.91
CA HIS A 89 -8.43 -9.43 -19.60
C HIS A 89 -9.28 -10.71 -19.64
N LEU A 90 -9.88 -11.05 -20.79
CA LEU A 90 -10.64 -12.29 -21.00
C LEU A 90 -9.89 -13.29 -21.87
N GLN A 91 -8.70 -12.95 -22.36
CA GLN A 91 -7.89 -13.86 -23.16
C GLN A 91 -7.23 -14.92 -22.28
N PRO A 92 -6.98 -16.15 -22.80
CA PRO A 92 -6.39 -17.24 -22.03
C PRO A 92 -5.11 -16.85 -21.29
N THR A 93 -4.25 -16.05 -21.93
CA THR A 93 -2.99 -15.56 -21.37
C THR A 93 -3.17 -14.73 -20.09
N PHE A 94 -4.24 -13.92 -20.00
CA PHE A 94 -4.55 -13.17 -18.79
C PHE A 94 -5.33 -14.01 -17.77
N LEU A 95 -6.20 -14.91 -18.21
CA LEU A 95 -6.98 -15.77 -17.33
C LEU A 95 -6.09 -16.75 -16.53
N GLU A 96 -4.90 -17.08 -17.03
CA GLU A 96 -3.84 -17.77 -16.27
C GLU A 96 -3.27 -16.96 -15.08
N LEU A 97 -3.49 -15.64 -15.07
CA LEU A 97 -3.12 -14.74 -13.96
C LEU A 97 -4.30 -14.51 -13.01
N ASN A 98 -5.50 -14.31 -13.57
CA ASN A 98 -6.72 -14.15 -12.81
C ASN A 98 -7.92 -14.78 -13.55
N PRO A 99 -8.48 -15.90 -13.07
CA PRO A 99 -9.59 -16.58 -13.73
C PRO A 99 -10.89 -15.75 -13.74
N MET A 100 -11.00 -14.71 -12.91
CA MET A 100 -12.15 -13.80 -12.92
C MET A 100 -12.08 -12.76 -14.05
N GLY A 101 -10.95 -12.66 -14.76
CA GLY A 101 -10.73 -11.67 -15.81
C GLY A 101 -10.80 -10.23 -15.28
N LYS A 102 -10.29 -9.97 -14.07
CA LYS A 102 -10.30 -8.64 -13.45
C LYS A 102 -8.89 -8.13 -13.20
N VAL A 103 -8.75 -6.81 -13.21
CA VAL A 103 -7.57 -6.07 -12.76
C VAL A 103 -7.90 -5.33 -11.45
N PRO A 104 -6.94 -5.13 -10.54
CA PRO A 104 -5.50 -5.42 -10.68
C PRO A 104 -5.10 -6.88 -10.43
N VAL A 105 -3.92 -7.23 -10.96
CA VAL A 105 -3.17 -8.45 -10.63
C VAL A 105 -1.71 -8.06 -10.41
N ILE A 106 -1.02 -8.68 -9.45
CA ILE A 106 0.44 -8.60 -9.34
C ILE A 106 1.10 -9.94 -9.66
N VAL A 107 2.34 -9.87 -10.15
CA VAL A 107 3.26 -11.00 -10.24
C VAL A 107 4.56 -10.60 -9.55
N ASP A 108 4.94 -11.36 -8.53
CA ASP A 108 6.14 -11.15 -7.71
C ASP A 108 6.97 -12.43 -7.72
N GLY A 109 7.94 -12.51 -8.65
CA GLY A 109 8.55 -13.79 -9.01
C GLY A 109 7.52 -14.76 -9.60
N ASP A 110 7.41 -15.95 -9.00
CA ASP A 110 6.42 -16.96 -9.40
C ASP A 110 5.05 -16.78 -8.72
N PHE A 111 4.96 -15.89 -7.72
CA PHE A 111 3.72 -15.66 -6.98
C PHE A 111 2.80 -14.71 -7.73
N LYS A 112 1.54 -15.14 -7.92
CA LYS A 112 0.49 -14.38 -8.59
C LYS A 112 -0.62 -14.07 -7.60
N LEU A 113 -1.08 -12.82 -7.57
CA LEU A 113 -2.15 -12.41 -6.64
C LEU A 113 -3.07 -11.39 -7.30
N TRP A 114 -4.38 -11.62 -7.19
CA TRP A 114 -5.45 -10.70 -7.58
C TRP A 114 -6.29 -10.35 -6.34
N GLU A 115 -7.29 -9.47 -6.50
CA GLU A 115 -7.97 -8.69 -5.45
C GLU A 115 -7.14 -7.53 -4.91
N SER A 116 -7.63 -6.30 -5.10
CA SER A 116 -6.90 -5.09 -4.69
C SER A 116 -6.61 -5.04 -3.19
N GLY A 117 -7.54 -5.53 -2.35
CA GLY A 117 -7.31 -5.60 -0.91
C GLY A 117 -6.24 -6.61 -0.51
N ALA A 118 -6.24 -7.79 -1.12
CA ALA A 118 -5.24 -8.82 -0.86
C ALA A 118 -3.85 -8.35 -1.32
N ILE A 119 -3.77 -7.69 -2.48
CA ILE A 119 -2.54 -7.09 -3.01
C ILE A 119 -2.01 -6.02 -2.04
N LEU A 120 -2.87 -5.12 -1.56
CA LEU A 120 -2.46 -4.09 -0.58
C LEU A 120 -1.88 -4.72 0.69
N LEU A 121 -2.57 -5.70 1.28
CA LEU A 121 -2.09 -6.38 2.49
C LEU A 121 -0.75 -7.09 2.24
N TYR A 122 -0.63 -7.81 1.11
CA TYR A 122 0.62 -8.48 0.72
C TYR A 122 1.79 -7.51 0.60
N LEU A 123 1.59 -6.38 -0.09
CA LEU A 123 2.63 -5.36 -0.27
C LEU A 123 3.00 -4.69 1.07
N ALA A 124 2.02 -4.46 1.95
CA ALA A 124 2.25 -3.88 3.27
C ALA A 124 3.11 -4.80 4.15
N GLU A 125 2.80 -6.09 4.16
CA GLU A 125 3.55 -7.08 4.93
C GLU A 125 4.95 -7.32 4.36
N LYS A 126 5.07 -7.45 3.03
CA LYS A 126 6.35 -7.81 2.40
C LYS A 126 7.30 -6.62 2.26
N TYR A 127 6.78 -5.43 1.96
CA TYR A 127 7.59 -4.28 1.55
C TYR A 127 7.29 -2.99 2.35
N GLY A 128 6.10 -2.86 2.95
CA GLY A 128 5.65 -1.62 3.57
C GLY A 128 6.26 -1.30 4.94
N ASN A 129 6.79 -2.30 5.66
CA ASN A 129 7.36 -2.15 7.01
C ASN A 129 6.40 -1.41 7.98
N GLU A 130 5.11 -1.73 7.89
CA GLU A 130 4.02 -1.13 8.67
C GLU A 130 3.28 -2.13 9.57
N ILE A 131 3.69 -3.41 9.55
CA ILE A 131 3.07 -4.51 10.29
C ILE A 131 4.16 -5.26 11.04
N ASP A 132 4.17 -5.16 12.37
CA ASP A 132 5.14 -5.84 13.25
C ASP A 132 4.49 -6.94 14.10
N SER A 133 3.16 -7.01 14.13
CA SER A 133 2.39 -7.97 14.93
C SER A 133 1.14 -8.51 14.22
N LEU A 134 0.61 -9.64 14.73
CA LEU A 134 -0.64 -10.21 14.25
C LEU A 134 -1.83 -9.26 14.48
N GLU A 135 -1.82 -8.54 15.59
CA GLU A 135 -2.84 -7.57 15.98
C GLU A 135 -2.85 -6.39 15.01
N GLU A 136 -1.69 -5.81 14.68
CA GLU A 136 -1.58 -4.73 13.69
C GLU A 136 -2.02 -5.19 12.30
N LYS A 137 -1.58 -6.38 11.87
CA LYS A 137 -2.03 -7.01 10.63
C LYS A 137 -3.55 -7.14 10.59
N SER A 138 -4.15 -7.59 11.69
CA SER A 138 -5.60 -7.81 11.79
C SER A 138 -6.38 -6.50 11.70
N ILE A 139 -5.87 -5.43 12.33
CA ILE A 139 -6.47 -4.09 12.26
C ILE A 139 -6.37 -3.53 10.83
N ILE A 140 -5.23 -3.66 10.16
CA ILE A 140 -5.07 -3.23 8.77
C ILE A 140 -6.03 -4.02 7.86
N ASN A 141 -6.08 -5.34 8.02
CA ASN A 141 -6.98 -6.19 7.26
C ASN A 141 -8.46 -5.82 7.49
N GLN A 142 -8.84 -5.48 8.72
CA GLN A 142 -10.18 -4.97 9.03
C GLN A 142 -10.52 -3.73 8.19
N TRP A 143 -9.62 -2.75 8.08
CA TRP A 143 -9.86 -1.54 7.28
C TRP A 143 -9.87 -1.80 5.77
N ILE A 144 -9.03 -2.72 5.29
CA ILE A 144 -9.04 -3.14 3.88
C ILE A 144 -10.38 -3.81 3.54
N LEU A 145 -10.86 -4.73 4.39
CA LEU A 145 -12.15 -5.40 4.21
C LEU A 145 -13.31 -4.42 4.34
N PHE A 146 -13.26 -3.49 5.30
CA PHE A 146 -14.22 -2.41 5.42
C PHE A 146 -14.28 -1.59 4.12
N ALA A 147 -13.14 -1.20 3.55
CA ALA A 147 -13.09 -0.44 2.31
C ALA A 147 -13.76 -1.20 1.14
N ASN A 148 -13.43 -2.49 0.95
CA ASN A 148 -13.88 -3.26 -0.20
C ASN A 148 -15.33 -3.76 -0.09
N SER A 149 -15.72 -4.24 1.08
CA SER A 149 -16.97 -4.98 1.27
C SER A 149 -18.08 -4.15 1.90
N THR A 150 -17.74 -3.07 2.60
CA THR A 150 -18.71 -2.23 3.32
C THR A 150 -18.80 -0.83 2.72
N LEU A 151 -17.68 -0.13 2.62
CA LEU A 151 -17.65 1.25 2.16
C LEU A 151 -17.90 1.34 0.65
N ALA A 152 -17.22 0.51 -0.15
CA ALA A 152 -17.41 0.53 -1.60
C ALA A 152 -18.83 0.11 -2.00
N THR A 153 -19.36 -0.95 -1.39
CA THR A 153 -20.72 -1.44 -1.64
C THR A 153 -21.78 -0.45 -1.14
N GLY A 154 -21.53 0.18 0.02
CA GLY A 154 -22.41 1.19 0.59
C GLY A 154 -22.47 2.46 -0.25
N LEU A 155 -21.33 2.97 -0.73
CA LEU A 155 -21.27 4.28 -1.39
C LEU A 155 -21.41 4.23 -2.91
N PHE A 156 -20.92 3.20 -3.60
CA PHE A 156 -20.92 3.17 -5.06
C PHE A 156 -22.17 2.51 -5.65
N ILE A 157 -22.90 1.69 -4.88
CA ILE A 157 -24.20 1.16 -5.29
C ILE A 157 -25.26 2.22 -5.00
N GLU A 158 -25.82 2.83 -6.05
CA GLU A 158 -26.77 3.93 -5.93
C GLU A 158 -27.96 3.60 -5.01
N ALA A 159 -28.55 2.41 -5.16
CA ALA A 159 -29.68 1.94 -4.35
C ALA A 159 -29.37 1.85 -2.83
N ASN A 160 -28.09 1.69 -2.45
CA ASN A 160 -27.67 1.62 -1.05
C ASN A 160 -27.21 2.97 -0.50
N ARG A 161 -26.78 3.88 -1.39
CA ARG A 161 -25.93 5.02 -1.07
C ARG A 161 -26.50 5.91 0.01
N GLU A 162 -27.71 6.41 -0.15
CA GLU A 162 -28.32 7.35 0.80
C GLU A 162 -28.41 6.75 2.21
N LYS A 163 -28.96 5.53 2.29
CA LYS A 163 -29.12 4.78 3.54
C LYS A 163 -27.77 4.51 4.19
N GLU A 164 -26.80 4.00 3.44
CA GLU A 164 -25.52 3.57 4.01
C GLU A 164 -24.60 4.77 4.31
N MET A 165 -24.68 5.88 3.58
CA MET A 165 -23.98 7.12 3.93
C MET A 165 -24.34 7.59 5.35
N SER A 166 -25.63 7.58 5.70
CA SER A 166 -26.11 8.00 7.02
C SER A 166 -25.57 7.14 8.18
N LYS A 167 -25.09 5.93 7.88
CA LYS A 167 -24.54 5.00 8.88
C LYS A 167 -23.01 4.97 8.89
N LEU A 168 -22.39 5.04 7.71
CA LEU A 168 -20.97 4.82 7.53
C LEU A 168 -20.15 6.10 7.73
N LEU A 169 -20.67 7.25 7.29
CA LEU A 169 -19.92 8.50 7.35
C LEU A 169 -19.83 9.11 8.76
N PRO A 170 -20.88 9.10 9.61
CA PRO A 170 -20.76 9.64 10.97
C PRO A 170 -19.67 9.00 11.86
N PRO A 171 -19.54 7.66 11.96
CA PRO A 171 -18.45 7.08 12.74
C PRO A 171 -17.07 7.37 12.13
N LEU A 172 -16.97 7.37 10.79
CA LEU A 172 -15.71 7.69 10.10
C LEU A 172 -15.28 9.15 10.33
N GLU A 173 -16.24 10.08 10.30
CA GLU A 173 -16.04 11.49 10.65
C GLU A 173 -15.52 11.63 12.09
N ASN A 174 -16.08 10.89 13.04
CA ASN A 174 -15.62 10.94 14.44
C ASN A 174 -14.19 10.39 14.63
N ILE A 175 -13.81 9.37 13.87
CA ILE A 175 -12.44 8.83 13.87
C ILE A 175 -11.46 9.87 13.31
N LEU A 176 -11.79 10.49 12.18
CA LEU A 176 -10.93 11.46 11.49
C LEU A 176 -10.91 12.84 12.16
N LYS A 177 -11.85 13.15 13.06
CA LYS A 177 -11.76 14.31 13.96
C LYS A 177 -10.64 14.16 14.99
N GLN A 178 -10.37 12.92 15.41
CA GLN A 178 -9.43 12.63 16.50
C GLN A 178 -8.04 12.27 15.99
N ASN A 179 -7.92 11.87 14.72
CA ASN A 179 -6.68 11.34 14.17
C ASN A 179 -6.34 12.01 12.84
N SER A 180 -5.05 12.18 12.57
CA SER A 180 -4.57 12.69 11.28
C SER A 180 -4.88 11.75 10.10
N TYR A 181 -4.87 10.44 10.36
CA TYR A 181 -5.11 9.31 9.47
C TYR A 181 -5.94 8.23 10.19
N LEU A 182 -6.32 7.14 9.53
CA LEU A 182 -7.22 6.14 10.13
C LEU A 182 -6.68 5.47 11.40
N LEU A 183 -5.37 5.23 11.45
CA LEU A 183 -4.69 4.52 12.54
C LEU A 183 -3.83 5.47 13.39
N GLY A 184 -4.17 6.75 13.43
CA GLY A 184 -3.47 7.78 14.21
C GLY A 184 -2.69 8.77 13.34
N GLU A 185 -1.42 8.99 13.67
CA GLU A 185 -0.61 10.05 13.05
C GLU A 185 0.15 9.63 11.79
N LYS A 186 0.30 8.31 11.56
CA LYS A 186 1.03 7.79 10.40
C LYS A 186 0.06 7.36 9.30
N PHE A 187 0.40 7.70 8.06
CA PHE A 187 -0.25 7.17 6.88
C PHE A 187 0.14 5.71 6.67
N THR A 188 -0.82 4.84 6.42
CA THR A 188 -0.64 3.38 6.26
C THR A 188 -1.40 2.84 5.05
N VAL A 189 -1.26 1.56 4.73
CA VAL A 189 -2.07 0.93 3.68
C VAL A 189 -3.59 1.00 3.96
N ALA A 190 -4.00 1.11 5.23
CA ALA A 190 -5.42 1.30 5.59
C ALA A 190 -5.96 2.61 4.99
N ASP A 191 -5.14 3.68 5.00
CA ASP A 191 -5.48 4.96 4.39
C ASP A 191 -5.52 4.87 2.86
N VAL A 192 -4.68 4.04 2.23
CA VAL A 192 -4.80 3.77 0.80
C VAL A 192 -6.13 3.09 0.49
N ALA A 193 -6.49 2.06 1.26
CA ALA A 193 -7.71 1.29 1.03
C ALA A 193 -8.97 2.16 1.18
N VAL A 194 -9.16 2.80 2.33
CA VAL A 194 -10.35 3.62 2.61
C VAL A 194 -10.29 4.97 1.90
N GLY A 195 -9.14 5.63 1.95
CA GLY A 195 -8.94 6.94 1.37
C GLY A 195 -9.12 6.96 -0.15
N SER A 196 -8.73 5.89 -0.86
CA SER A 196 -9.01 5.79 -2.30
C SER A 196 -10.51 5.71 -2.58
N MET A 197 -11.29 4.97 -1.79
CA MET A 197 -12.76 4.91 -1.94
C MET A 197 -13.38 6.28 -1.68
N LEU A 198 -12.97 6.97 -0.61
CA LEU A 198 -13.46 8.31 -0.30
C LEU A 198 -13.10 9.32 -1.40
N ALA A 199 -11.86 9.33 -1.87
CA ALA A 199 -11.43 10.18 -2.98
C ALA A 199 -12.24 9.90 -4.26
N TYR A 200 -12.49 8.63 -4.59
CA TYR A 200 -13.31 8.26 -5.73
C TYR A 200 -14.77 8.71 -5.60
N THR A 201 -15.33 8.82 -4.39
CA THR A 201 -16.67 9.40 -4.24
C THR A 201 -16.72 10.86 -4.70
N GLN A 202 -15.66 11.63 -4.46
CA GLN A 202 -15.55 13.00 -4.94
C GLN A 202 -15.29 13.05 -6.45
N ILE A 203 -14.32 12.25 -6.93
CA ILE A 203 -13.88 12.28 -8.34
C ILE A 203 -14.97 11.75 -9.29
N LEU A 204 -15.62 10.64 -8.94
CA LEU A 204 -16.52 9.92 -9.84
C LEU A 204 -18.00 10.26 -9.59
N LEU A 205 -18.39 10.44 -8.33
CA LEU A 205 -19.80 10.61 -7.95
C LEU A 205 -20.15 12.07 -7.61
N LYS A 206 -19.14 12.93 -7.39
CA LYS A 206 -19.32 14.33 -6.92
C LYS A 206 -20.21 14.41 -5.68
N LEU A 207 -20.00 13.48 -4.76
CA LEU A 207 -20.81 13.33 -3.55
C LEU A 207 -20.74 14.60 -2.68
N ASP A 208 -21.86 15.04 -2.12
CA ASP A 208 -21.85 16.11 -1.11
C ASP A 208 -21.37 15.57 0.24
N LEU A 209 -20.25 16.12 0.73
CA LEU A 209 -19.64 15.79 2.02
C LEU A 209 -19.57 17.00 2.95
N THR A 210 -20.34 18.06 2.69
CA THR A 210 -20.35 19.30 3.50
C THR A 210 -20.67 19.03 4.98
N ALA A 211 -21.52 18.04 5.28
CA ALA A 211 -21.83 17.61 6.64
C ALA A 211 -20.68 16.87 7.36
N TYR A 212 -19.62 16.51 6.63
CA TYR A 212 -18.49 15.71 7.12
C TYR A 212 -17.15 16.42 6.87
N PRO A 213 -16.87 17.52 7.60
CA PRO A 213 -15.68 18.35 7.38
C PRO A 213 -14.36 17.63 7.68
N ALA A 214 -14.30 16.68 8.62
CA ALA A 214 -13.07 15.92 8.88
C ALA A 214 -12.78 14.94 7.75
N ILE A 215 -13.80 14.25 7.22
CA ILE A 215 -13.68 13.43 6.00
C ILE A 215 -13.20 14.30 4.82
N SER A 216 -13.82 15.46 4.60
CA SER A 216 -13.44 16.37 3.52
C SER A 216 -11.99 16.84 3.65
N SER A 217 -11.56 17.19 4.86
CA SER A 217 -10.19 17.59 5.17
C SER A 217 -9.20 16.43 4.98
N TYR A 218 -9.58 15.22 5.37
CA TYR A 218 -8.81 14.01 5.16
C TYR A 218 -8.62 13.71 3.67
N ILE A 219 -9.69 13.76 2.85
CA ILE A 219 -9.62 13.59 1.40
C ILE A 219 -8.66 14.63 0.80
N LYS A 220 -8.78 15.90 1.19
CA LYS A 220 -7.87 16.96 0.73
C LYS A 220 -6.41 16.64 1.11
N LYS A 221 -6.17 16.17 2.33
CA LYS A 221 -4.82 15.81 2.79
C LYS A 221 -4.23 14.67 1.97
N ILE A 222 -4.95 13.57 1.76
CA ILE A 222 -4.43 12.41 1.02
C ILE A 222 -4.26 12.69 -0.47
N THR A 223 -5.15 13.50 -1.07
CA THR A 223 -5.10 13.82 -2.51
C THR A 223 -3.94 14.76 -2.86
N GLN A 224 -3.40 15.49 -1.88
CA GLN A 224 -2.22 16.34 -2.03
C GLN A 224 -0.90 15.58 -1.88
N ARG A 225 -0.93 14.28 -1.55
CA ARG A 225 0.31 13.48 -1.43
C ARG A 225 0.93 13.28 -2.82
N PRO A 226 2.26 13.43 -2.99
CA PRO A 226 2.91 13.28 -4.30
C PRO A 226 2.61 11.96 -5.00
N ALA A 227 2.63 10.85 -4.27
CA ALA A 227 2.31 9.52 -4.78
C ALA A 227 0.86 9.43 -5.30
N PHE A 228 -0.11 10.02 -4.58
CA PHE A 228 -1.51 10.09 -5.04
C PHE A 228 -1.61 10.92 -6.33
N MET A 229 -1.04 12.13 -6.33
CA MET A 229 -1.06 13.01 -7.49
C MET A 229 -0.43 12.35 -8.71
N ASN A 230 0.65 11.59 -8.51
CA ASN A 230 1.35 10.89 -9.57
C ASN A 230 0.61 9.68 -10.16
N THR A 231 -0.47 9.22 -9.52
CA THR A 231 -1.17 7.98 -9.88
C THR A 231 -2.65 8.23 -10.11
N ILE A 232 -3.44 8.32 -9.05
CA ILE A 232 -4.89 8.56 -9.12
C ILE A 232 -5.17 9.98 -9.64
N GLY A 233 -4.41 10.98 -9.17
CA GLY A 233 -4.63 12.39 -9.50
C GLY A 233 -4.23 12.82 -10.92
N LYS A 234 -3.46 11.99 -11.65
CA LYS A 234 -3.05 12.25 -13.04
C LYS A 234 -4.08 11.85 -14.09
N ARG A 235 -5.18 11.21 -13.68
CA ARG A 235 -6.15 10.56 -14.56
C ARG A 235 -7.34 11.42 -14.95
#